data_AF-A0A357B2M2-F1
#
_entry.id   AF-A0A357B2M2-F1
#
_cell.length_a   1.000
_cell.length_b   1.000
_cell.length_c   1.000
_cell.angle_alpha   90.00
_cell.angle_beta   90.00
_cell.angle_gamma   90.00
#
_symmetry.space_group_name_H-M   'P 1'
#
loop_
_entity.id
_entity.type
_entity.pdbx_description
1 polymer ?
#
loop_
_entity_poly.entity_id
_entity_poly.type
_entity_poly.pdbx_seq_one_letter_code
_entity_poly.pdbx_strand_id
1 'polypeptide(L)'
;WDANMDMLSPTAINLYDPDWPIRSKSPIKPPHYAGPESKIVHSIVTEGCEIDGRVENSVLSSAVRVGRGARVMYSILMPGVTVGEGA
;
A
#
# COMPACT_ATOMS: atom_id res chain seq x y z
N TRP A 1 5.03 13.70 -4.69
CA TRP A 1 5.76 12.43 -4.53
C TRP A 1 6.36 12.38 -3.13
N ASP A 2 7.13 13.39 -2.72
CA ASP A 2 7.70 13.49 -1.35
C ASP A 2 6.65 13.38 -0.24
N ALA A 3 5.56 14.13 -0.32
CA ALA A 3 4.51 14.12 0.72
C ALA A 3 3.83 12.75 0.96
N ASN A 4 3.79 11.87 -0.03
CA ASN A 4 3.21 10.52 0.13
C ASN A 4 4.22 9.55 0.75
N MET A 5 5.51 9.75 0.47
CA MET A 5 6.59 8.99 1.10
C MET A 5 6.81 9.46 2.54
N ASP A 6 6.56 10.74 2.83
CA ASP A 6 6.55 11.30 4.18
C ASP A 6 5.50 10.65 5.09
N MET A 7 4.45 10.03 4.53
CA MET A 7 3.48 9.24 5.31
C MET A 7 4.09 7.99 5.95
N LEU A 8 5.24 7.52 5.45
CA LEU A 8 5.97 6.40 6.05
C LEU A 8 6.76 6.85 7.29
N SER A 9 7.01 8.15 7.44
CA SER A 9 7.69 8.70 8.61
C SER A 9 6.69 8.98 9.74
N PRO A 10 6.93 8.46 10.96
CA PRO A 10 6.05 8.71 12.11
C PRO A 10 6.07 10.17 12.59
N THR A 11 6.98 11.01 12.08
CA THR A 11 7.18 12.38 12.56
C THR A 11 6.59 13.47 11.66
N ALA A 12 6.12 13.14 10.45
CA ALA A 12 5.65 14.15 9.49
C ALA A 12 4.14 14.42 9.62
N ILE A 13 3.32 13.39 9.51
CA ILE A 13 1.85 13.50 9.64
C ILE A 13 1.31 12.30 10.41
N ASN A 14 0.62 12.56 11.52
CA ASN A 14 -0.01 11.50 12.31
C ASN A 14 -1.38 11.16 11.69
N LEU A 15 -1.41 10.15 10.82
CA LEU A 15 -2.66 9.67 10.22
C LEU A 15 -3.62 9.01 11.21
N TYR A 16 -3.17 8.77 12.44
CA TYR A 16 -3.95 8.14 13.51
C TYR A 16 -4.34 9.13 14.61
N ASP A 17 -4.24 10.43 14.35
CA ASP A 17 -4.63 11.47 15.30
C ASP A 17 -6.15 11.41 15.61
N PRO A 18 -6.56 11.08 16.85
CA PRO A 18 -7.97 11.02 17.21
C PRO A 18 -8.62 12.40 17.33
N ASP A 19 -7.84 13.46 17.57
CA ASP A 19 -8.32 14.83 17.75
C ASP A 19 -8.61 15.52 16.41
N TRP A 20 -7.99 15.03 15.32
CA TRP A 20 -8.20 15.52 13.95
C TRP A 20 -8.47 14.39 12.94
N PRO A 21 -9.67 13.78 12.97
CA PRO A 21 -9.98 12.65 12.09
C PRO A 21 -10.16 13.11 10.63
N ILE A 22 -9.29 12.62 9.74
CA ILE A 22 -9.44 12.80 8.30
C ILE A 22 -10.37 11.70 7.75
N ARG A 23 -11.59 12.07 7.40
CA ARG A 23 -12.59 11.14 6.86
C ARG A 23 -12.59 11.13 5.33
N SER A 24 -12.51 9.94 4.75
CA SER A 24 -12.69 9.72 3.32
C SER A 24 -13.76 8.64 3.10
N LYS A 25 -14.27 8.52 1.89
CA LYS A 25 -15.14 7.40 1.52
C LYS A 25 -14.28 6.14 1.46
N SER A 26 -14.43 5.25 2.43
CA SER A 26 -13.77 3.94 2.32
C SER A 26 -14.52 3.09 1.29
N PRO A 27 -13.85 2.59 0.24
CA PRO A 27 -14.45 1.63 -0.67
C PRO A 27 -14.71 0.33 0.11
N ILE A 28 -15.95 -0.17 0.09
CA ILE A 28 -16.31 -1.45 0.73
C ILE A 28 -15.56 -2.58 0.02
N LYS A 29 -14.37 -2.94 0.53
CA LYS A 29 -13.52 -3.99 -0.04
C LYS A 29 -13.08 -4.97 1.04
N PRO A 30 -12.74 -6.21 0.65
CA PRO A 30 -12.18 -7.16 1.60
C PRO A 30 -10.87 -6.64 2.19
N PRO A 31 -10.44 -7.17 3.35
CA PRO A 31 -9.09 -6.90 3.85
C PRO A 31 -8.04 -7.26 2.81
N HIS A 32 -6.88 -6.62 2.88
CA HIS A 32 -5.77 -6.98 1.98
C HIS A 32 -5.36 -8.44 2.20
N TYR A 33 -4.98 -9.10 1.11
CA TYR A 33 -4.42 -10.44 1.11
C TYR A 33 -2.90 -10.36 0.90
N ALA A 34 -2.16 -11.01 1.80
CA ALA A 34 -0.72 -11.18 1.70
C ALA A 34 -0.44 -12.67 1.51
N GLY A 35 0.09 -13.03 0.33
CA GLY A 35 0.43 -14.40 -0.03
C GLY A 35 1.61 -14.94 0.79
N PRO A 36 1.84 -16.26 0.78
CA PRO A 36 2.87 -16.92 1.59
C PRO A 36 4.31 -16.49 1.23
N GLU A 37 4.56 -16.10 -0.01
CA GLU A 37 5.87 -15.60 -0.47
C GLU A 37 5.94 -14.06 -0.50
N SER A 38 4.86 -13.39 -0.09
CA SER A 38 4.80 -11.94 -0.10
C SER A 38 5.71 -11.33 0.96
N LYS A 39 6.30 -10.19 0.65
CA LYS A 39 7.12 -9.44 1.60
C LYS A 39 6.80 -7.97 1.54
N ILE A 40 6.19 -7.45 2.59
CA ILE A 40 5.80 -6.04 2.70
C ILE A 40 6.67 -5.41 3.79
N VAL A 41 7.48 -4.41 3.43
CA VAL A 41 8.39 -3.72 4.35
C VAL A 41 8.15 -2.23 4.25
N HIS A 42 7.92 -1.58 5.40
CA HIS A 42 7.83 -0.13 5.51
C HIS A 42 6.93 0.48 4.42
N SER A 43 5.71 -0.04 4.31
CA SER A 43 4.79 0.27 3.22
C SER A 43 3.37 0.41 3.75
N ILE A 44 2.58 1.29 3.14
CA ILE A 44 1.16 1.46 3.46
C ILE A 44 0.35 0.62 2.48
N VAL A 45 -0.51 -0.26 2.99
CA VAL A 45 -1.37 -1.13 2.20
C VAL A 45 -2.81 -0.95 2.64
N THR A 46 -3.71 -0.78 1.67
CA THR A 46 -5.13 -0.50 1.92
C THR A 46 -6.02 -1.67 1.45
N GLU A 47 -7.33 -1.51 1.60
CA GLU A 47 -8.34 -2.55 1.37
C GLU A 47 -8.34 -3.07 -0.08
N GLY A 48 -8.62 -4.37 -0.22
CA GLY A 48 -8.72 -5.06 -1.50
C GLY A 48 -7.39 -5.29 -2.23
N CYS A 49 -6.25 -5.01 -1.61
CA CYS A 49 -4.96 -5.34 -2.21
C CYS A 49 -4.69 -6.85 -2.16
N GLU A 50 -4.11 -7.41 -3.23
CA GLU A 50 -3.62 -8.79 -3.27
C GLU A 50 -2.12 -8.74 -3.56
N ILE A 51 -1.31 -9.26 -2.65
CA ILE A 51 0.15 -9.12 -2.72
C ILE A 51 0.77 -10.51 -2.65
N ASP A 52 1.35 -10.97 -3.76
CA ASP A 52 2.14 -12.21 -3.85
C ASP A 52 3.64 -11.92 -4.11
N GLY A 53 4.01 -10.66 -4.31
CA GLY A 53 5.38 -10.19 -4.54
C GLY A 53 6.00 -9.46 -3.36
N ARG A 54 7.09 -8.73 -3.63
CA ARG A 54 7.84 -7.93 -2.66
C ARG A 54 7.54 -6.44 -2.83
N VAL A 55 7.13 -5.79 -1.76
CA VAL A 55 6.79 -4.37 -1.69
C VAL A 55 7.61 -3.71 -0.59
N GLU A 56 8.40 -2.69 -0.94
CA GLU A 56 9.25 -1.97 0.02
C GLU A 56 9.14 -0.46 -0.16
N ASN A 57 9.07 0.29 0.95
CA ASN A 57 9.03 1.75 0.94
C ASN A 57 7.99 2.30 -0.05
N SER A 58 6.76 1.75 -0.04
CA SER A 58 5.77 2.04 -1.08
C SER A 58 4.38 2.26 -0.50
N VAL A 59 3.53 2.96 -1.25
CA VAL A 59 2.14 3.25 -0.89
C VAL A 59 1.21 2.56 -1.88
N LEU A 60 0.40 1.63 -1.39
CA LEU A 60 -0.56 0.85 -2.18
C LEU A 60 -1.99 1.30 -1.86
N SER A 61 -2.60 1.94 -2.86
CA SER A 61 -4.01 2.31 -2.80
C SER A 61 -4.92 1.09 -2.98
N SER A 62 -6.23 1.30 -2.85
CA SER A 62 -7.19 0.20 -2.80
C SER A 62 -7.20 -0.62 -4.09
N ALA A 63 -7.42 -1.93 -3.97
CA ALA A 63 -7.54 -2.84 -5.11
C ALA A 63 -6.28 -3.01 -5.97
N VAL A 64 -5.10 -2.82 -5.39
CA VAL A 64 -3.83 -3.06 -6.09
C VAL A 64 -3.47 -4.55 -6.06
N ARG A 65 -3.01 -5.07 -7.20
CA ARG A 65 -2.53 -6.45 -7.33
C ARG A 65 -1.04 -6.48 -7.60
N VAL A 66 -0.28 -7.24 -6.83
CA VAL A 66 1.16 -7.46 -7.02
C VAL A 66 1.41 -8.94 -7.24
N GLY A 67 1.74 -9.30 -8.49
CA GLY A 67 1.99 -10.69 -8.87
C GLY A 67 3.23 -11.30 -8.21
N ARG A 68 3.33 -12.63 -8.27
CA ARG A 68 4.46 -13.37 -7.71
C ARG A 68 5.78 -12.93 -8.34
N GLY A 69 6.82 -12.81 -7.52
CA GLY A 69 8.15 -12.41 -7.96
C GLY A 69 8.29 -10.94 -8.36
N ALA A 70 7.20 -10.16 -8.37
CA ALA A 70 7.26 -8.73 -8.65
C ALA A 70 7.93 -7.97 -7.50
N ARG A 71 8.66 -6.89 -7.81
CA ARG A 71 9.38 -6.06 -6.85
C ARG A 71 8.98 -4.59 -6.99
N VAL A 72 8.10 -4.14 -6.10
CA VAL A 72 7.68 -2.74 -6.01
C VAL A 72 8.52 -2.03 -4.95
N MET A 73 9.29 -1.03 -5.35
CA MET A 73 10.17 -0.27 -4.45
C MET A 73 9.99 1.23 -4.69
N TYR A 74 9.94 2.04 -3.62
CA TYR A 74 9.86 3.51 -3.69
C TYR A 74 8.76 4.04 -4.61
N SER A 75 7.59 3.39 -4.58
CA SER A 75 6.52 3.58 -5.56
C SER A 75 5.19 3.92 -4.91
N ILE A 76 4.36 4.69 -5.63
CA ILE A 76 2.98 5.00 -5.26
C ILE A 76 2.07 4.34 -6.29
N LEU A 77 1.30 3.34 -5.87
CA LEU A 77 0.35 2.63 -6.73
C LEU A 77 -1.05 3.19 -6.49
N MET A 78 -1.63 3.70 -7.57
CA MET A 78 -2.99 4.24 -7.59
C MET A 78 -4.04 3.11 -7.53
N PRO A 79 -5.30 3.41 -7.15
CA PRO A 79 -6.32 2.38 -7.01
C PRO A 79 -6.50 1.55 -8.28
N GLY A 80 -6.58 0.22 -8.14
CA GLY A 80 -6.80 -0.71 -9.27
C GLY A 80 -5.58 -1.05 -10.13
N VAL A 81 -4.38 -0.59 -9.76
CA VAL A 81 -3.15 -0.95 -10.49
C VAL A 81 -2.83 -2.44 -10.33
N THR A 82 -2.43 -3.09 -11.44
CA THR A 82 -1.94 -4.46 -11.44
C THR A 82 -0.46 -4.47 -11.86
N VAL A 83 0.38 -5.01 -10.99
CA VAL A 83 1.80 -5.30 -11.26
C VAL A 83 1.90 -6.77 -11.65
N GLY A 84 2.35 -7.01 -12.88
CA GLY A 84 2.49 -8.37 -13.42
C GLY A 84 3.54 -9.20 -12.69
N GLU A 85 3.49 -10.51 -12.89
CA GLU A 85 4.48 -11.44 -12.31
C GLU A 85 5.89 -11.15 -12.83
N GLY A 86 6.87 -11.18 -11.92
CA GLY A 86 8.28 -10.96 -12.23
C GLY A 86 8.69 -9.52 -12.61
N ALA A 87 7.79 -8.54 -12.42
CA ALA A 87 8.03 -7.13 -12.71
C ALA A 87 8.97 -6.42 -11.71
#